data_AF-A0A5E4L8G7-F1
#
_entry.id   AF-A0A5E4L8G7-F1
#
_cell.length_a   1.000
_cell.length_b   1.000
_cell.length_c   1.000
_cell.angle_alpha   90.00
_cell.angle_beta   90.00
_cell.angle_gamma   90.00
#
_symmetry.space_group_name_H-M   'P 1'
#
loop_
_entity.id
_entity.type
_entity.pdbx_description
1 polymer ?
#
loop_
_entity_poly.entity_id
_entity_poly.type
_entity_poly.pdbx_seq_one_letter_code
_entity_poly.pdbx_strand_id
1 'polypeptide(L)'
;MEPISVSDAASVELFRKYGAGVEEGGKVKLHPLEALYFIERGKLKLEGETFDSLMAKVAKEDKLAGEKYAILKHLRQNGYILRPSFADEPWLRVYRKGFRPGEDRTQYLLKVVEAGWQPPVEELMADMKKAAEVRKELVYAIVQNGKPLFFKTVRTSFD
;
A
#
# COMPACT_ATOMS: atom_id res chain seq x y z
N MET A 1 -6.27 12.41 1.74
CA MET A 1 -4.98 12.19 2.42
C MET A 1 -3.86 13.02 1.81
N GLU A 2 -3.26 13.90 2.62
CA GLU A 2 -2.16 14.77 2.17
C GLU A 2 -0.81 14.03 2.11
N PRO A 3 0.03 14.28 1.08
CA PRO A 3 1.36 13.68 0.97
C PRO A 3 2.37 14.30 1.94
N ILE A 4 3.24 13.47 2.52
CA ILE A 4 4.41 13.94 3.27
C ILE A 4 5.54 14.22 2.27
N SER A 5 5.91 15.49 2.12
CA SER A 5 6.95 15.92 1.18
C SER A 5 8.31 15.97 1.86
N VAL A 6 9.32 15.32 1.27
CA VAL A 6 10.69 15.31 1.77
C VAL A 6 11.63 15.74 0.64
N SER A 7 12.60 16.60 0.94
CA SER A 7 13.47 17.22 -0.07
C SER A 7 14.96 17.11 0.24
N ASP A 8 15.35 16.61 1.41
CA ASP A 8 16.78 16.43 1.71
C ASP A 8 17.36 15.31 0.84
N ALA A 9 18.52 15.55 0.25
CA ALA A 9 19.10 14.66 -0.76
C ALA A 9 19.32 13.23 -0.23
N ALA A 10 19.73 13.09 1.02
CA ALA A 10 19.97 11.79 1.65
C ALA A 10 18.69 10.97 1.80
N SER A 11 17.59 11.58 2.28
CA SER A 11 16.31 10.88 2.39
C SER A 11 15.68 10.63 1.01
N VAL A 12 15.84 11.55 0.05
CA VAL A 12 15.38 11.32 -1.33
C VAL A 12 16.05 10.07 -1.93
N GLU A 13 17.38 9.97 -1.82
CA GLU A 13 18.12 8.79 -2.29
C GLU A 13 17.71 7.52 -1.52
N LEU A 14 17.53 7.64 -0.20
CA LEU A 14 17.03 6.55 0.62
C LEU A 14 15.67 6.05 0.13
N PHE A 15 14.67 6.93 -0.03
CA PHE A 15 13.33 6.50 -0.43
C PHE A 15 13.30 5.92 -1.82
N ARG A 16 14.10 6.45 -2.75
CA ARG A 16 14.33 5.83 -4.07
C ARG A 16 14.84 4.40 -3.94
N LYS A 17 15.87 4.16 -3.12
CA LYS A 17 16.42 2.81 -2.87
C LYS A 17 15.41 1.86 -2.24
N TYR A 18 14.49 2.37 -1.40
CA TYR A 18 13.41 1.59 -0.81
C TYR A 18 12.14 1.53 -1.67
N GLY A 19 12.15 2.12 -2.87
CA GLY A 19 11.04 2.18 -3.80
C GLY A 19 9.78 2.85 -3.24
N ALA A 20 9.96 3.86 -2.39
CA ALA A 20 8.89 4.57 -1.71
C ALA A 20 8.62 5.95 -2.29
N GLY A 21 7.37 6.38 -2.23
CA GLY A 21 6.94 7.70 -2.68
C GLY A 21 7.00 7.91 -4.19
N VAL A 22 6.68 9.14 -4.58
CA VAL A 22 6.76 9.65 -5.97
C VAL A 22 7.74 10.81 -5.99
N GLU A 23 8.74 10.73 -6.88
CA GLU A 23 9.66 11.84 -7.11
C GLU A 23 9.02 12.89 -8.02
N GLU A 24 9.00 14.14 -7.56
CA GLU A 24 8.42 15.26 -8.30
C GLU A 24 9.15 16.56 -7.89
N GLY A 25 9.71 17.28 -8.86
CA GLY A 25 10.34 18.58 -8.62
C GLY A 25 11.50 18.56 -7.61
N GLY A 26 12.30 17.48 -7.61
CA GLY A 26 13.43 17.32 -6.67
C GLY A 26 13.02 16.93 -5.23
N LYS A 27 11.73 16.63 -5.01
CA LYS A 27 11.20 16.14 -3.73
C LYS A 27 10.66 14.73 -3.89
N VAL A 28 10.58 13.99 -2.80
CA VAL A 28 9.81 12.74 -2.71
C VAL A 28 8.53 13.03 -1.94
N LYS A 29 7.38 12.72 -2.57
CA LYS A 29 6.06 12.72 -1.92
C LYS A 29 5.77 11.31 -1.43
N LEU A 30 5.83 11.11 -0.11
CA LEU A 30 5.45 9.87 0.55
C LEU A 30 3.96 9.86 0.84
N HIS A 31 3.32 8.70 0.64
CA HIS A 31 2.02 8.48 1.26
C HIS A 31 2.17 8.34 2.78
N PRO A 32 1.23 8.81 3.61
CA PRO A 32 1.34 8.70 5.07
C PRO A 32 1.60 7.28 5.59
N LEU A 33 0.99 6.25 5.00
CA LEU A 33 1.33 4.84 5.30
C LEU A 33 2.79 4.47 5.02
N GLU A 34 3.42 5.05 4.00
CA GLU A 34 4.85 4.86 3.75
C GLU A 34 5.68 5.64 4.77
N ALA A 35 5.29 6.88 5.09
CA ALA A 35 5.96 7.70 6.10
C ALA A 35 5.95 7.00 7.48
N LEU A 36 4.82 6.43 7.90
CA LEU A 36 4.68 5.60 9.10
C LEU A 36 5.73 4.48 9.14
N TYR A 37 5.96 3.80 8.02
CA TYR A 37 6.95 2.72 7.93
C TYR A 37 8.37 3.23 8.15
N PHE A 38 8.73 4.38 7.59
CA PHE A 38 10.07 4.95 7.78
C PHE A 38 10.26 5.58 9.16
N ILE A 39 9.21 6.15 9.75
CA ILE A 39 9.22 6.64 11.14
C ILE A 39 9.45 5.48 12.10
N GLU A 40 8.70 4.38 11.97
CA GLU A 40 8.87 3.19 12.83
C GLU A 40 10.30 2.63 12.72
N ARG A 41 10.93 2.72 11.55
CA ARG A 41 12.30 2.26 11.30
C ARG A 41 13.38 3.27 11.69
N GLY A 42 13.02 4.45 12.23
CA GLY A 42 13.95 5.51 12.60
C GLY A 42 14.65 6.19 11.41
N LYS A 43 14.06 6.09 10.21
CA LYS A 43 14.62 6.58 8.94
C LYS A 43 13.98 7.86 8.44
N LEU A 44 12.88 8.27 9.04
CA LEU A 44 12.21 9.53 8.80
C LEU A 44 11.90 10.16 10.17
N LYS A 45 12.25 11.42 10.34
CA LYS A 45 11.81 12.25 11.47
C LYS A 45 11.04 13.42 10.91
N LEU A 46 9.87 13.67 11.46
CA LEU A 46 9.02 14.80 11.11
C LEU A 46 8.89 15.67 12.36
N GLU A 47 9.00 16.98 12.21
CA GLU A 47 8.85 17.90 13.33
C GLU A 47 7.40 17.87 13.85
N GLY A 48 7.24 17.64 15.16
CA GLY A 48 5.93 17.61 15.81
C GLY A 48 5.05 16.39 15.47
N GLU A 49 5.56 15.42 14.71
CA GLU A 49 4.80 14.23 14.31
C GLU A 49 5.52 12.95 14.75
N THR A 50 4.81 12.11 15.51
CA THR A 50 5.24 10.76 15.89
C THR A 50 4.53 9.72 15.05
N PHE A 51 4.91 8.45 15.21
CA PHE A 51 4.15 7.35 14.60
C PHE A 51 2.67 7.38 15.03
N ASP A 52 2.42 7.51 16.33
CA ASP A 52 1.07 7.47 16.88
C ASP A 52 0.22 8.66 16.42
N SER A 53 0.80 9.87 16.39
CA SER A 53 0.07 11.05 15.94
C SER A 53 -0.28 10.97 14.45
N LEU A 54 0.66 10.50 13.62
CA LEU A 54 0.41 10.34 12.19
C LEU A 54 -0.60 9.22 11.94
N MET A 55 -0.49 8.09 12.64
CA MET A 55 -1.44 6.98 12.53
C MET A 55 -2.85 7.43 12.90
N ALA A 56 -2.99 8.21 13.97
CA ALA A 56 -4.28 8.77 14.36
C ALA A 56 -4.87 9.71 13.29
N LYS A 57 -4.05 10.47 12.56
CA LYS A 57 -4.52 11.28 11.42
C LYS A 57 -4.99 10.41 10.25
N VAL A 58 -4.21 9.39 9.88
CA VAL A 58 -4.56 8.46 8.80
C VAL A 58 -5.85 7.71 9.14
N ALA A 59 -6.01 7.26 10.39
CA ALA A 59 -7.20 6.53 10.85
C ALA A 59 -8.49 7.36 10.88
N LYS A 60 -8.39 8.71 10.91
CA LYS A 60 -9.56 9.59 10.76
C LYS A 60 -10.11 9.61 9.33
N GLU A 61 -9.24 9.44 8.34
CA GLU A 61 -9.62 9.41 6.93
C GLU A 61 -9.92 8.00 6.43
N ASP A 62 -9.26 6.99 6.99
CA ASP A 62 -9.30 5.62 6.51
C ASP A 62 -9.49 4.64 7.68
N LYS A 63 -10.69 4.04 7.77
CA LYS A 63 -11.03 3.08 8.81
C LYS A 63 -10.13 1.85 8.84
N LEU A 64 -9.52 1.51 7.69
CA LEU A 64 -8.61 0.36 7.53
C LEU A 64 -7.13 0.77 7.62
N ALA A 65 -6.82 1.96 8.16
CA ALA A 65 -5.45 2.46 8.25
C ALA A 65 -4.49 1.48 8.95
N GLY A 66 -4.93 0.88 10.06
CA GLY A 66 -4.14 -0.08 10.82
C GLY A 66 -3.84 -1.35 10.04
N GLU A 67 -4.85 -1.91 9.37
CA GLU A 67 -4.76 -3.10 8.55
C GLU A 67 -3.86 -2.85 7.33
N LYS A 68 -4.08 -1.74 6.62
CA LYS A 68 -3.26 -1.32 5.48
C LYS A 68 -1.81 -1.14 5.90
N TYR A 69 -1.55 -0.56 7.07
CA TYR A 69 -0.20 -0.41 7.59
C TYR A 69 0.44 -1.77 7.92
N ALA A 70 -0.27 -2.66 8.61
CA ALA A 70 0.22 -4.00 8.93
C ALA A 70 0.58 -4.80 7.67
N ILE A 71 -0.26 -4.71 6.63
CA ILE A 71 -0.02 -5.34 5.32
C ILE A 71 1.19 -4.71 4.62
N LEU A 72 1.29 -3.37 4.59
CA LEU A 72 2.43 -2.66 4.01
C LEU A 72 3.74 -3.10 4.67
N LYS A 73 3.77 -3.11 6.01
CA LYS A 73 4.93 -3.53 6.80
C LYS A 73 5.31 -4.97 6.50
N HIS A 74 4.35 -5.89 6.50
CA HIS A 74 4.58 -7.30 6.19
C HIS A 74 5.14 -7.49 4.78
N LEU A 75 4.55 -6.85 3.76
CA LEU A 75 5.01 -6.96 2.38
C LEU A 75 6.42 -6.40 2.21
N ARG A 76 6.72 -5.23 2.80
CA ARG A 76 8.07 -4.64 2.75
C ARG A 76 9.12 -5.53 3.42
N GLN A 77 8.79 -6.13 4.57
CA GLN A 77 9.68 -7.07 5.26
C GLN A 77 9.93 -8.34 4.44
N ASN A 78 9.01 -8.73 3.57
CA ASN A 78 9.12 -9.90 2.71
C ASN A 78 9.64 -9.59 1.29
N GLY A 79 10.16 -8.38 1.05
CA GLY A 79 10.78 -7.99 -0.22
C GLY A 79 9.81 -7.60 -1.33
N TYR A 80 8.55 -7.31 -0.98
CA TYR A 80 7.56 -6.72 -1.88
C TYR A 80 7.49 -5.20 -1.65
N ILE A 81 7.11 -4.46 -2.70
CA ILE A 81 6.79 -3.04 -2.56
C ILE A 81 5.29 -2.86 -2.78
N LEU A 82 4.61 -2.38 -1.74
CA LEU A 82 3.23 -1.95 -1.79
C LEU A 82 3.18 -0.43 -2.00
N ARG A 83 2.38 -0.01 -2.98
CA ARG A 83 2.14 1.39 -3.35
C ARG A 83 0.71 1.78 -3.02
N PRO A 84 0.51 2.56 -1.94
CA PRO A 84 -0.74 3.25 -1.74
C PRO A 84 -0.92 4.35 -2.78
N SER A 85 -2.18 4.65 -3.10
CA SER A 85 -2.58 5.72 -4.02
C SER A 85 -2.98 6.96 -3.22
N PHE A 86 -2.78 8.14 -3.80
CA PHE A 86 -3.36 9.38 -3.25
C PHE A 86 -4.79 9.60 -3.72
N ALA A 87 -5.24 8.83 -4.72
CA ALA A 87 -6.63 8.83 -5.14
C ALA A 87 -7.50 8.15 -4.09
N ASP A 88 -8.76 8.59 -4.01
CA ASP A 88 -9.79 7.95 -3.19
C ASP A 88 -10.25 6.64 -3.87
N GLU A 89 -9.36 5.65 -3.87
CA GLU A 89 -9.60 4.32 -4.41
C GLU A 89 -9.23 3.25 -3.38
N PRO A 90 -9.97 2.13 -3.28
CA PRO A 90 -9.68 1.08 -2.31
C PRO A 90 -8.44 0.25 -2.68
N TRP A 91 -7.79 0.58 -3.80
CA TRP A 91 -6.78 -0.23 -4.44
C TRP A 91 -5.37 0.15 -4.03
N LEU A 92 -4.60 -0.86 -3.61
CA LEU A 92 -3.17 -0.78 -3.41
C LEU A 92 -2.49 -1.56 -4.54
N ARG A 93 -1.41 -1.04 -5.09
CA ARG A 93 -0.67 -1.74 -6.15
C ARG A 93 0.57 -2.39 -5.58
N VAL A 94 0.84 -3.65 -5.91
CA VAL A 94 2.00 -4.38 -5.37
C VAL A 94 2.90 -4.85 -6.51
N TYR A 95 4.20 -4.58 -6.36
CA TYR A 95 5.24 -5.08 -7.27
C TYR A 95 5.49 -6.56 -7.05
N ARG A 96 6.10 -7.20 -8.05
CA ARG A 96 6.68 -8.53 -7.89
C ARG A 96 7.77 -8.48 -6.83
N LYS A 97 7.99 -9.61 -6.15
CA LYS A 97 9.04 -9.72 -5.14
C LYS A 97 10.39 -9.32 -5.76
N GLY A 98 11.11 -8.44 -5.09
CA GLY A 98 12.42 -7.95 -5.52
C GLY A 98 12.41 -6.79 -6.52
N PHE A 99 11.25 -6.45 -7.11
CA PHE A 99 11.15 -5.36 -8.09
C PHE A 99 10.68 -4.05 -7.45
N ARG A 100 11.20 -2.94 -7.97
CA ARG A 100 10.91 -1.57 -7.51
C ARG A 100 10.23 -0.72 -8.59
N PRO A 101 9.64 0.43 -8.21
CA PRO A 101 9.22 1.44 -9.18
C PRO A 101 10.35 1.81 -10.13
N GLY A 102 10.05 1.79 -11.44
CA GLY A 102 11.01 2.04 -12.51
C GLY A 102 11.71 0.79 -13.05
N GLU A 103 11.71 -0.33 -12.32
CA GLU A 103 12.32 -1.60 -12.75
C GLU A 103 11.30 -2.53 -13.45
N ASP A 104 10.04 -2.49 -13.01
CA ASP A 104 8.95 -3.29 -13.59
C ASP A 104 7.60 -2.59 -13.38
N ARG A 105 6.53 -3.15 -13.94
CA ARG A 105 5.16 -2.81 -13.59
C ARG A 105 4.70 -3.58 -12.35
N THR A 106 3.72 -3.04 -11.64
CA THR A 106 3.03 -3.76 -10.56
C THR A 106 2.35 -5.02 -11.11
N GLN A 107 2.31 -6.09 -10.32
CA GLN A 107 1.67 -7.36 -10.71
C GLN A 107 0.28 -7.49 -10.08
N TYR A 108 0.12 -7.03 -8.84
CA TYR A 108 -1.11 -7.25 -8.08
C TYR A 108 -1.88 -5.94 -7.87
N LEU A 109 -3.21 -6.07 -7.93
CA LEU A 109 -4.16 -5.08 -7.44
C LEU A 109 -4.73 -5.63 -6.13
N LEU A 110 -4.35 -5.02 -5.02
CA LEU A 110 -4.66 -5.48 -3.69
C LEU A 110 -5.77 -4.62 -3.07
N LYS A 111 -6.81 -5.25 -2.52
CA LYS A 111 -7.86 -4.59 -1.74
C LYS A 111 -7.84 -5.11 -0.31
N VAL A 112 -7.70 -4.19 0.64
CA VAL A 112 -7.77 -4.51 2.08
C VAL A 112 -9.23 -4.50 2.49
N VAL A 113 -9.65 -5.53 3.22
CA VAL A 113 -11.03 -5.70 3.68
C VAL A 113 -11.04 -6.10 5.16
N GLU A 114 -12.16 -5.84 5.83
CA GLU A 114 -12.33 -6.14 7.25
C GLU A 114 -12.32 -7.65 7.52
N ALA A 115 -11.92 -8.04 8.73
CA ALA A 115 -12.08 -9.42 9.18
C ALA A 115 -13.57 -9.77 9.24
N GLY A 116 -13.98 -10.84 8.54
CA GLY A 116 -15.38 -11.23 8.43
C GLY A 116 -16.15 -10.54 7.28
N TRP A 117 -15.46 -9.86 6.37
CA TRP A 117 -16.06 -9.31 5.15
C TRP A 117 -16.81 -10.39 4.35
N GLN A 118 -18.09 -10.14 4.09
CA GLN A 118 -19.01 -10.99 3.33
C GLN A 118 -19.58 -10.20 2.14
N PRO A 119 -18.83 -10.07 1.03
CA PRO A 119 -19.27 -9.28 -0.10
C PRO A 119 -20.40 -9.98 -0.88
N PRO A 120 -21.31 -9.20 -1.49
CA PRO A 120 -22.17 -9.74 -2.53
C PRO A 120 -21.33 -10.13 -3.76
N VAL A 121 -21.85 -11.07 -4.57
CA VAL A 121 -21.15 -11.58 -5.75
C VAL A 121 -20.86 -10.46 -6.75
N GLU A 122 -21.73 -9.47 -6.85
CA GLU A 122 -21.60 -8.31 -7.72
C GLU A 122 -20.36 -7.48 -7.38
N GLU A 123 -20.04 -7.31 -6.09
CA GLU A 123 -18.84 -6.60 -5.66
C GLU A 123 -17.57 -7.38 -6.06
N LEU A 124 -17.56 -8.70 -5.83
CA LEU A 124 -16.45 -9.57 -6.27
C LEU A 124 -16.25 -9.48 -7.78
N MET A 125 -17.33 -9.53 -8.56
CA MET A 125 -17.28 -9.44 -10.02
C MET A 125 -16.79 -8.06 -10.49
N ALA A 126 -17.19 -6.98 -9.83
CA ALA A 126 -16.72 -5.63 -10.12
C ALA A 126 -15.21 -5.48 -9.83
N ASP A 127 -14.76 -6.01 -8.69
CA ASP A 127 -13.35 -6.01 -8.31
C ASP A 127 -12.51 -6.82 -9.31
N MET A 128 -12.99 -8.00 -9.73
CA MET A 128 -12.32 -8.84 -10.73
C MET A 128 -12.25 -8.15 -12.10
N LYS A 129 -13.34 -7.48 -12.52
CA LYS A 129 -13.36 -6.67 -13.74
C LYS A 129 -12.33 -5.55 -13.66
N LYS A 130 -12.28 -4.82 -12.54
CA LYS A 130 -11.32 -3.73 -12.35
C LYS A 130 -9.87 -4.21 -12.45
N ALA A 131 -9.54 -5.34 -11.80
CA ALA A 131 -8.20 -5.93 -11.89
C ALA A 131 -7.84 -6.35 -13.32
N ALA A 132 -8.80 -6.91 -14.06
CA ALA A 132 -8.62 -7.26 -15.48
C ALA A 132 -8.36 -6.02 -16.35
N GLU A 133 -9.12 -4.93 -16.17
CA GLU A 133 -8.95 -3.66 -16.90
C GLU A 133 -7.53 -3.08 -16.72
N VAL A 134 -6.98 -3.14 -15.51
CA VAL A 134 -5.62 -2.65 -15.22
C VAL A 134 -4.54 -3.71 -15.46
N ARG A 135 -4.91 -4.90 -15.97
CA ARG A 135 -4.03 -6.05 -16.22
C ARG A 135 -3.19 -6.39 -14.99
N LYS A 136 -3.86 -6.67 -13.88
CA LYS A 136 -3.29 -7.08 -12.58
C LYS A 136 -4.02 -8.30 -12.03
N GLU A 137 -3.33 -9.07 -11.21
CA GLU A 137 -3.93 -10.15 -10.42
C GLU A 137 -4.62 -9.55 -9.19
N LEU A 138 -5.90 -9.85 -8.99
CA LEU A 138 -6.67 -9.38 -7.83
C LEU A 138 -6.31 -10.18 -6.58
N VAL A 139 -5.93 -9.47 -5.53
CA VAL A 139 -5.63 -10.03 -4.21
C VAL A 139 -6.45 -9.31 -3.16
N TYR A 140 -7.18 -10.06 -2.35
CA TYR A 140 -7.74 -9.55 -1.10
C TYR A 140 -6.77 -9.76 0.04
N ALA A 141 -6.73 -8.81 0.97
CA ALA A 141 -5.94 -8.92 2.18
C ALA A 141 -6.80 -8.60 3.40
N ILE A 142 -6.70 -9.46 4.41
CA ILE A 142 -7.30 -9.24 5.73
C ILE A 142 -6.21 -9.30 6.78
N VAL A 143 -6.45 -8.68 7.93
CA VAL A 143 -5.62 -8.87 9.12
C VAL A 143 -6.43 -9.61 10.15
N GLN A 144 -5.98 -10.80 10.54
CA GLN A 144 -6.60 -11.62 11.56
C GLN A 144 -5.58 -11.93 12.65
N ASN A 145 -5.91 -11.66 13.92
CA ASN A 145 -5.02 -11.86 15.06
C ASN A 145 -3.63 -11.23 14.85
N GLY A 146 -3.59 -10.02 14.30
CA GLY A 146 -2.36 -9.29 14.00
C GLY A 146 -1.53 -9.82 12.83
N LYS A 147 -2.02 -10.81 12.08
CA LYS A 147 -1.32 -11.40 10.93
C LYS A 147 -2.06 -11.12 9.62
N PRO A 148 -1.37 -10.60 8.60
CA PRO A 148 -1.92 -10.51 7.25
C PRO A 148 -2.18 -11.89 6.65
N LEU A 149 -3.35 -12.06 6.02
CA LEU A 149 -3.72 -13.19 5.19
C LEU A 149 -4.09 -12.67 3.80
N PHE A 150 -3.68 -13.37 2.76
CA PHE A 150 -3.85 -12.94 1.36
C PHE A 150 -4.60 -14.00 0.56
N PHE A 151 -5.63 -13.58 -0.18
CA PHE A 151 -6.43 -14.44 -1.04
C PHE A 151 -6.33 -13.94 -2.48
N LYS A 152 -5.75 -14.75 -3.36
CA LYS A 152 -5.74 -14.45 -4.79
C LYS A 152 -6.98 -15.02 -5.44
N THR A 153 -7.66 -14.22 -6.25
CA THR A 153 -8.79 -14.69 -7.05
C THR A 153 -8.33 -15.04 -8.46
N VAL A 154 -8.98 -16.05 -9.05
CA VAL A 154 -8.74 -16.48 -10.44
C VAL A 154 -10.10 -16.69 -11.08
N ARG A 155 -10.33 -16.07 -12.24
CA ARG A 155 -11.49 -16.38 -13.07
C ARG A 155 -11.14 -17.58 -13.94
N THR A 156 -11.98 -18.61 -13.89
CA THR A 156 -11.88 -19.77 -14.80
C THR A 156 -13.25 -20.05 -15.40
N SER A 157 -13.28 -20.58 -16.61
CA SER A 157 -14.43 -21.24 -17.21
C SER A 157 -14.07 -22.71 -17.46
N PHE A 158 -15.07 -23.58 -17.42
CA PHE A 158 -14.97 -24.98 -17.81
C PHE A 158 -15.84 -25.15 -19.05
N ASP A 159 -15.37 -24.55 -20.15
CA ASP A 159 -15.98 -24.69 -21.47
C ASP A 159 -15.45 -25.95 -22.16
#